data_AF-A0AAW1WSA4-F1
#
_entry.id   AF-A0AAW1WSA4-F1
#
_cell.length_a   1.000
_cell.length_b   1.000
_cell.length_c   1.000
_cell.angle_alpha   90.00
_cell.angle_beta   90.00
_cell.angle_gamma   90.00
#
_symmetry.space_group_name_H-M   'P 1'
#
loop_
_entity.id
_entity.type
_entity.pdbx_description
1 polymer ?
#
loop_
_entity_poly.entity_id
_entity_poly.type
_entity_poly.pdbx_seq_one_letter_code
_entity_poly.pdbx_strand_id
1 'polypeptide(L)'
;MGLQPGAPRKWHLQKGDCSSSGTTPPPPPPPTRSLPSPIKDARLKVEKTIRLFNTVRNSILEHGDVGRCRVDREAARIVMRDRPATTNVGNKMVGPVSGILVGDKFRYRVELRLVGIHRPTESGIDYTHFHGTTVAISVVACEHYGDDLSHQNRLTYTGQGGFEAEHIEGRGLALSNRKKPQDQQLVRGNLALAHNVKHQIPVRVIRAYKSRDGGSIYVYDGLYLVDKFWQERGPQGNLVFMFQLSRMEGEGNQPVRS
;
A
#
# COMPACT_ATOMS: atom_id res chain seq x y z
N MET A 1 -11.91 57.28 39.11
CA MET A 1 -13.18 56.82 38.50
C MET A 1 -13.18 55.30 38.55
N GLY A 2 -13.87 54.71 39.52
CA GLY A 2 -13.93 53.27 39.75
C GLY A 2 -15.25 52.70 39.22
N LEU A 3 -15.17 51.56 38.53
CA LEU A 3 -16.31 50.79 38.04
C LEU A 3 -16.76 49.79 39.12
N GLN A 4 -18.05 49.77 39.45
CA GLN A 4 -18.66 48.77 40.32
C GLN A 4 -19.17 47.54 39.53
N PRO A 5 -19.20 46.33 40.14
CA PRO A 5 -19.66 45.10 39.50
C PRO A 5 -21.19 44.88 39.64
N GLY A 6 -21.82 44.40 38.57
CA GLY A 6 -23.25 44.08 38.49
C GLY A 6 -23.62 42.69 39.04
N ALA A 7 -24.78 42.62 39.70
CA ALA A 7 -25.39 41.46 40.37
C ALA A 7 -26.05 40.44 39.39
N PRO A 8 -26.36 39.20 39.83
CA PRO A 8 -26.76 38.10 38.95
C PRO A 8 -28.27 38.09 38.66
N ARG A 9 -28.65 37.73 37.41
CA ARG A 9 -30.04 37.60 36.97
C ARG A 9 -30.59 36.20 37.28
N LYS A 10 -31.78 36.16 37.90
CA LYS A 10 -32.61 34.96 38.11
C LYS A 10 -33.28 34.56 36.79
N TRP A 11 -33.30 33.26 36.50
CA TRP A 11 -34.04 32.70 35.37
C TRP A 11 -35.48 32.39 35.80
N HIS A 12 -36.46 32.88 35.03
CA HIS A 12 -37.86 32.48 35.14
C HIS A 12 -38.16 31.37 34.12
N LEU A 13 -38.77 30.29 34.61
CA LEU A 13 -39.18 29.13 33.84
C LEU A 13 -40.57 29.42 33.25
N GLN A 14 -40.65 29.65 31.94
CA GLN A 14 -41.92 29.78 31.22
C GLN A 14 -42.23 28.41 30.60
N LYS A 15 -43.38 27.82 30.97
CA LYS A 15 -43.89 26.59 30.35
C LYS A 15 -44.43 26.94 28.96
N GLY A 16 -43.83 26.34 27.92
CA GLY A 16 -44.31 26.40 26.54
C GLY A 16 -45.00 25.09 26.17
N ASP A 17 -46.15 25.22 25.51
CA ASP A 17 -47.04 24.14 25.08
C ASP A 17 -46.45 23.18 24.04
N CYS A 18 -46.89 21.94 24.12
CA CYS A 18 -46.63 20.87 23.16
C CYS A 18 -47.22 21.20 21.78
N SER A 19 -46.34 21.35 20.79
CA SER A 19 -46.69 21.33 19.37
C SER A 19 -45.87 20.22 18.69
N SER A 20 -46.56 19.25 18.11
CA SER A 20 -46.00 18.08 17.43
C SER A 20 -45.14 18.49 16.22
N SER A 21 -43.81 18.34 16.32
CA SER A 21 -42.91 18.39 15.17
C SER A 21 -42.83 17.01 14.53
N GLY A 22 -43.29 16.91 13.28
CA GLY A 22 -43.09 15.73 12.46
C GLY A 22 -41.61 15.56 12.13
N THR A 23 -40.99 14.51 12.65
CA THR A 23 -39.65 14.09 12.27
C THR A 23 -39.70 13.49 10.86
N THR A 24 -39.15 14.20 9.86
CA THR A 24 -38.90 13.61 8.55
C THR A 24 -37.87 12.47 8.70
N PRO A 25 -38.11 11.28 8.13
CA PRO A 25 -37.15 10.19 8.16
C PRO A 25 -35.85 10.60 7.44
N PRO A 26 -34.68 10.07 7.86
CA PRO A 26 -33.43 10.33 7.15
C PRO A 26 -33.55 9.88 5.69
N PRO A 27 -32.89 10.56 4.74
CA PRO A 27 -32.91 10.16 3.35
C PRO A 27 -32.40 8.72 3.21
N PRO A 28 -32.95 7.94 2.26
CA PRO A 28 -32.48 6.59 2.02
C PRO A 28 -30.98 6.61 1.70
N PRO A 29 -30.22 5.58 2.11
CA PRO A 29 -28.82 5.47 1.73
C PRO A 29 -28.71 5.56 0.20
N PRO A 30 -27.67 6.23 -0.32
CA PRO A 30 -27.49 6.32 -1.76
C PRO A 30 -27.48 4.92 -2.38
N PRO A 31 -28.09 4.72 -3.55
CA PRO A 31 -28.15 3.42 -4.18
C PRO A 31 -26.73 2.88 -4.34
N THR A 32 -26.49 1.66 -3.85
CA THR A 32 -25.22 0.95 -4.00
C THR A 32 -24.98 0.76 -5.50
N ARG A 33 -24.21 1.67 -6.10
CA ARG A 33 -23.99 1.70 -7.54
C ARG A 33 -23.22 0.44 -7.92
N SER A 34 -23.90 -0.51 -8.57
CA SER A 34 -23.25 -1.77 -8.97
C SER A 34 -22.11 -1.48 -9.95
N LEU A 35 -20.97 -2.16 -9.78
CA LEU A 35 -19.81 -1.95 -10.64
C LEU A 35 -20.14 -2.30 -12.12
N PRO A 36 -19.54 -1.61 -13.10
CA PRO A 36 -19.62 -2.00 -14.51
C PRO A 36 -19.16 -3.45 -14.74
N SER A 37 -19.74 -4.16 -15.72
CA SER A 37 -19.45 -5.58 -15.98
C SER A 37 -17.97 -5.91 -16.21
N PRO A 38 -17.17 -5.13 -16.97
CA PRO A 38 -15.76 -5.47 -17.15
C PRO A 38 -14.95 -5.39 -15.84
N ILE A 39 -15.35 -4.49 -14.94
CA ILE A 39 -14.74 -4.35 -13.61
C ILE A 39 -15.15 -5.52 -12.71
N LYS A 40 -16.39 -5.99 -12.82
CA LYS A 40 -16.87 -7.20 -12.10
C LYS A 40 -16.09 -8.44 -12.55
N ASP A 41 -15.85 -8.61 -13.84
CA ASP A 41 -15.10 -9.75 -14.38
C ASP A 41 -13.63 -9.73 -13.92
N ALA A 42 -12.99 -8.56 -13.99
CA ALA A 42 -11.65 -8.36 -13.46
C ALA A 42 -11.58 -8.62 -11.95
N ARG A 43 -12.58 -8.19 -11.18
CA ARG A 43 -12.68 -8.45 -9.74
C ARG A 43 -12.79 -9.95 -9.46
N LEU A 44 -13.68 -10.64 -10.16
CA LEU A 44 -13.85 -12.08 -10.02
C LEU A 44 -12.55 -12.83 -10.37
N LYS A 45 -11.80 -12.35 -11.36
CA LYS A 45 -10.48 -12.90 -11.70
C LYS A 45 -9.48 -12.75 -10.54
N VAL A 46 -9.38 -11.57 -9.93
CA VAL A 46 -8.53 -11.33 -8.74
C VAL A 46 -8.91 -12.29 -7.61
N GLU A 47 -10.20 -12.39 -7.29
CA GLU A 47 -10.68 -13.27 -6.22
C GLU A 47 -10.39 -14.75 -6.50
N LYS A 48 -10.62 -15.21 -7.75
CA LYS A 48 -10.28 -16.58 -8.19
C LYS A 48 -8.78 -16.86 -8.05
N THR A 49 -7.93 -15.89 -8.39
CA THR A 49 -6.47 -16.01 -8.25
C THR A 49 -6.06 -16.24 -6.80
N ILE A 50 -6.57 -15.41 -5.89
CA ILE A 50 -6.26 -15.51 -4.45
C ILE A 50 -6.80 -16.81 -3.86
N ARG A 51 -8.02 -17.22 -4.23
CA ARG A 51 -8.60 -18.51 -3.81
C ARG A 51 -7.73 -19.68 -4.27
N LEU A 52 -7.36 -19.71 -5.55
CA LEU A 52 -6.50 -20.76 -6.10
C LEU A 52 -5.14 -20.80 -5.38
N PHE A 53 -4.51 -19.65 -5.16
CA PHE A 53 -3.26 -19.56 -4.40
C PHE A 53 -3.40 -20.15 -2.99
N ASN A 54 -4.47 -19.79 -2.28
CA ASN A 54 -4.73 -20.33 -0.94
C ASN A 54 -4.97 -21.85 -0.96
N THR A 55 -5.70 -22.37 -1.95
CA THR A 55 -5.92 -23.81 -2.12
C THR A 55 -4.60 -24.55 -2.34
N VAL A 56 -3.75 -24.09 -3.27
CA VAL A 56 -2.44 -24.71 -3.54
C VAL A 56 -1.55 -24.61 -2.30
N ARG A 57 -1.49 -23.45 -1.64
CA ARG A 57 -0.69 -23.26 -0.43
C ARG A 57 -1.10 -24.21 0.70
N ASN A 58 -2.41 -24.32 0.97
CA ASN A 58 -2.91 -25.19 2.03
C ASN A 58 -2.65 -26.67 1.69
N SER A 59 -2.80 -27.07 0.42
CA SER A 59 -2.46 -28.42 -0.03
C SER A 59 -0.97 -28.76 0.20
N ILE A 60 -0.05 -27.81 -0.03
CA ILE A 60 1.38 -28.00 0.27
C ILE A 60 1.61 -28.12 1.78
N LEU A 61 0.91 -27.34 2.61
CA LEU A 61 1.02 -27.42 4.07
C LEU A 61 0.53 -28.77 4.63
N GLU A 62 -0.50 -29.35 4.01
CA GLU A 62 -1.12 -30.60 4.47
C GLU A 62 -0.41 -31.87 3.96
N HIS A 63 0.16 -31.83 2.74
CA HIS A 63 0.65 -33.02 2.05
C HIS A 63 2.09 -32.91 1.53
N GLY A 64 2.70 -31.73 1.58
CA GLY A 64 4.06 -31.52 1.10
C GLY A 64 5.11 -31.90 2.15
N ASP A 65 6.28 -32.35 1.69
CA ASP A 65 7.47 -32.35 2.54
C ASP A 65 7.89 -30.89 2.74
N VAL A 66 7.50 -30.31 3.88
CA VAL A 66 7.75 -28.91 4.23
C VAL A 66 9.22 -28.76 4.62
N GLY A 67 10.12 -28.91 3.63
CA GLY A 67 11.53 -28.58 3.78
C GLY A 67 11.72 -27.10 4.14
N ARG A 68 12.95 -26.59 4.07
CA ARG A 68 13.28 -25.18 4.37
C ARG A 68 12.66 -24.13 3.43
N CYS A 69 11.82 -24.52 2.47
CA CYS A 69 11.27 -23.60 1.48
C CYS A 69 10.06 -22.83 2.01
N ARG A 70 10.03 -21.53 1.72
CA ARG A 70 8.87 -20.65 1.96
C ARG A 70 7.67 -21.13 1.14
N VAL A 71 6.71 -21.79 1.80
CA VAL A 71 5.52 -22.40 1.17
C VAL A 71 4.73 -21.42 0.29
N ASP A 72 4.67 -20.14 0.68
CA ASP A 72 4.03 -19.08 -0.12
C ASP A 72 4.70 -18.87 -1.48
N ARG A 73 6.04 -18.93 -1.55
CA ARG A 73 6.78 -18.80 -2.82
C ARG A 73 6.53 -19.99 -3.73
N GLU A 74 6.50 -21.18 -3.17
CA GLU A 74 6.27 -22.41 -3.93
C GLU A 74 4.83 -22.49 -4.47
N ALA A 75 3.84 -22.16 -3.64
CA ALA A 75 2.45 -22.08 -4.09
C ALA A 75 2.27 -21.08 -5.23
N ALA A 76 2.88 -19.89 -5.13
CA ALA A 76 2.83 -18.89 -6.19
C ALA A 76 3.51 -19.36 -7.48
N ARG A 77 4.63 -20.08 -7.38
CA ARG A 77 5.33 -20.68 -8.52
C ARG A 77 4.43 -21.67 -9.25
N ILE A 78 3.74 -22.55 -8.52
CA ILE A 78 2.81 -23.53 -9.08
C ILE A 78 1.63 -22.82 -9.78
N VAL A 79 1.01 -21.82 -9.13
CA VAL A 79 -0.09 -21.06 -9.74
C VAL A 79 0.34 -20.37 -11.04
N MET A 80 1.51 -19.73 -11.06
CA MET A 80 2.02 -19.07 -12.26
C MET A 80 2.36 -20.05 -13.39
N ARG A 81 2.90 -21.24 -13.06
CA ARG A 81 3.25 -22.26 -14.05
C ARG A 81 2.02 -22.94 -14.64
N ASP A 82 1.10 -23.38 -13.78
CA ASP A 82 0.04 -24.31 -14.17
C ASP A 82 -1.27 -23.59 -14.54
N ARG A 83 -1.48 -22.38 -14.02
CA ARG A 83 -2.70 -21.59 -14.21
C ARG A 83 -2.40 -20.11 -14.54
N PRO A 84 -1.48 -19.78 -15.46
CA PRO A 84 -1.04 -18.40 -15.71
C PRO A 84 -2.19 -17.45 -16.08
N ALA A 85 -3.19 -17.95 -16.83
CA ALA A 85 -4.37 -17.20 -17.26
C ALA A 85 -5.22 -16.66 -16.09
N THR A 86 -5.13 -17.29 -14.90
CA THR A 86 -5.82 -16.80 -13.71
C THR A 86 -5.17 -15.53 -13.17
N THR A 87 -3.87 -15.36 -13.35
CA THR A 87 -3.10 -14.25 -12.77
C THR A 87 -3.20 -12.97 -13.60
N ASN A 88 -2.83 -11.85 -13.00
CA ASN A 88 -2.67 -10.55 -13.66
C ASN A 88 -1.18 -10.22 -13.89
N VAL A 89 -0.35 -11.25 -14.04
CA VAL A 89 1.08 -11.10 -14.36
C VAL A 89 1.22 -10.78 -15.86
N GLY A 90 0.83 -9.57 -16.26
CA GLY A 90 0.91 -9.05 -17.64
C GLY A 90 2.09 -8.12 -17.85
N ASN A 91 1.89 -7.04 -18.61
CA ASN A 91 2.85 -5.92 -18.67
C ASN A 91 2.70 -5.00 -17.45
N LYS A 92 3.80 -4.39 -17.00
CA LYS A 92 3.76 -3.41 -15.92
C LYS A 92 2.98 -2.19 -16.41
N MET A 93 2.13 -1.63 -15.57
CA MET A 93 1.30 -0.48 -15.92
C MET A 93 1.37 0.60 -14.85
N VAL A 94 1.25 1.84 -15.30
CA VAL A 94 1.04 3.03 -14.46
C VAL A 94 -0.44 3.12 -14.08
N GLY A 95 -0.75 3.63 -12.89
CA GLY A 95 -2.14 3.85 -12.45
C GLY A 95 -2.81 2.63 -11.81
N PRO A 96 -4.15 2.53 -11.84
CA PRO A 96 -4.90 1.49 -11.14
C PRO A 96 -4.79 0.14 -11.85
N VAL A 97 -5.02 -0.95 -11.10
CA VAL A 97 -5.06 -2.32 -11.63
C VAL A 97 -6.51 -2.82 -11.62
N SER A 98 -7.02 -3.25 -12.77
CA SER A 98 -8.40 -3.72 -12.92
C SER A 98 -8.72 -4.86 -11.94
N GLY A 99 -9.84 -4.72 -11.23
CA GLY A 99 -10.32 -5.70 -10.25
C GLY A 99 -9.77 -5.54 -8.83
N ILE A 100 -8.81 -4.63 -8.63
CA ILE A 100 -8.26 -4.30 -7.31
C ILE A 100 -8.81 -2.96 -6.86
N LEU A 101 -9.32 -2.92 -5.62
CA LEU A 101 -9.94 -1.76 -5.02
C LEU A 101 -9.13 -1.30 -3.80
N VAL A 102 -9.18 0.00 -3.53
CA VAL A 102 -8.61 0.53 -2.28
C VAL A 102 -9.24 -0.15 -1.08
N GLY A 103 -8.40 -0.54 -0.13
CA GLY A 103 -8.76 -1.31 1.04
C GLY A 103 -8.63 -2.82 0.86
N ASP A 104 -8.37 -3.32 -0.36
CA ASP A 104 -8.06 -4.73 -0.57
C ASP A 104 -6.82 -5.13 0.24
N LYS A 105 -6.92 -6.31 0.86
CA LYS A 105 -5.92 -6.84 1.78
C LYS A 105 -5.29 -8.10 1.22
N PHE A 106 -3.98 -8.22 1.43
CA PHE A 106 -3.18 -9.37 1.03
C PHE A 106 -2.31 -9.83 2.18
N ARG A 107 -1.99 -11.13 2.23
CA ARG A 107 -1.21 -11.72 3.33
C ARG A 107 0.27 -11.91 2.99
N TYR A 108 0.57 -12.08 1.70
CA TYR A 108 1.93 -12.35 1.23
C TYR A 108 2.32 -11.45 0.05
N ARG A 109 3.60 -11.10 -0.05
CA ARG A 109 4.15 -10.35 -1.20
C ARG A 109 3.92 -11.05 -2.53
N VAL A 110 3.85 -12.39 -2.53
CA VAL A 110 3.54 -13.17 -3.74
C VAL A 110 2.11 -12.98 -4.21
N GLU A 111 1.15 -12.70 -3.32
CA GLU A 111 -0.22 -12.38 -3.72
C GLU A 111 -0.25 -11.06 -4.50
N LEU A 112 0.48 -10.04 -4.02
CA LEU A 112 0.63 -8.76 -4.74
C LEU A 112 1.16 -8.96 -6.16
N ARG A 113 2.11 -9.88 -6.33
CA ARG A 113 2.67 -10.24 -7.64
C ARG A 113 1.64 -10.94 -8.51
N LEU A 114 0.92 -11.94 -7.97
CA LEU A 114 -0.10 -12.71 -8.68
C LEU A 114 -1.23 -11.82 -9.21
N VAL A 115 -1.67 -10.84 -8.41
CA VAL A 115 -2.72 -9.89 -8.81
C VAL A 115 -2.20 -8.69 -9.59
N GLY A 116 -0.88 -8.58 -9.76
CA GLY A 116 -0.24 -7.58 -10.63
C GLY A 116 -0.07 -6.19 -10.03
N ILE A 117 -0.35 -6.00 -8.74
CA ILE A 117 -0.27 -4.67 -8.10
C ILE A 117 1.16 -4.25 -7.77
N HIS A 118 2.01 -5.22 -7.41
CA HIS A 118 3.44 -5.03 -7.09
C HIS A 118 4.20 -6.32 -7.36
N ARG A 119 5.17 -6.31 -8.29
CA ARG A 119 5.84 -7.56 -8.73
C ARG A 119 7.00 -8.02 -7.86
N PRO A 120 7.89 -7.15 -7.37
CA PRO A 120 8.99 -7.59 -6.52
C PRO A 120 8.46 -8.27 -5.26
N THR A 121 9.00 -9.42 -4.90
CA THR A 121 8.64 -10.12 -3.66
C THR A 121 9.42 -9.61 -2.45
N GLU A 122 10.48 -8.84 -2.68
CA GLU A 122 11.38 -8.33 -1.64
C GLU A 122 11.49 -6.80 -1.71
N SER A 123 11.94 -6.24 -2.83
CA SER A 123 12.14 -4.79 -2.99
C SER A 123 10.86 -3.97 -2.76
N GLY A 124 10.98 -2.86 -2.03
CA GLY A 124 9.86 -1.97 -1.72
C GLY A 124 9.33 -1.20 -2.93
N ILE A 125 10.16 -0.95 -3.95
CA ILE A 125 9.80 -0.15 -5.14
C ILE A 125 9.70 -1.06 -6.38
N ASP A 126 8.58 -0.96 -7.10
CA ASP A 126 8.43 -1.52 -8.45
C ASP A 126 8.44 -0.37 -9.48
N TYR A 127 9.15 -0.55 -10.59
CA TYR A 127 9.32 0.45 -11.63
C TYR A 127 9.33 -0.16 -13.03
N THR A 128 9.05 0.65 -14.04
CA THR A 128 9.00 0.26 -15.45
C THR A 128 9.41 1.40 -16.37
N HIS A 129 9.59 1.11 -17.66
CA HIS A 129 9.78 2.14 -18.68
C HIS A 129 8.41 2.62 -19.16
N PHE A 130 8.19 3.93 -19.13
CA PHE A 130 6.97 4.59 -19.54
C PHE A 130 7.35 5.87 -20.30
N HIS A 131 6.90 6.00 -21.56
CA HIS A 131 7.26 7.10 -22.48
C HIS A 131 8.75 7.47 -22.46
N GLY A 132 9.62 6.46 -22.63
CA GLY A 132 11.07 6.64 -22.71
C GLY A 132 11.78 6.92 -21.38
N THR A 133 11.05 6.95 -20.26
CA THR A 133 11.61 7.22 -18.93
C THR A 133 11.34 6.06 -17.97
N THR A 134 12.31 5.74 -17.11
CA THR A 134 12.05 4.80 -16.00
C THR A 134 11.27 5.50 -14.89
N VAL A 135 10.09 4.98 -14.55
CA VAL A 135 9.21 5.53 -13.50
C VAL A 135 8.78 4.44 -12.53
N ALA A 136 8.60 4.80 -11.25
CA ALA A 136 8.01 3.95 -10.24
C ALA A 136 6.50 3.81 -10.49
N ILE A 137 5.98 2.60 -10.28
CA ILE A 137 4.56 2.28 -10.48
C ILE A 137 3.89 1.80 -9.19
N SER A 138 4.64 1.26 -8.24
CA SER A 138 4.14 0.91 -6.92
C SER A 138 5.23 0.92 -5.86
N VAL A 139 4.83 1.25 -4.63
CA VAL A 139 5.66 1.14 -3.43
C VAL A 139 4.93 0.33 -2.37
N VAL A 140 5.70 -0.47 -1.62
CA VAL A 140 5.26 -1.10 -0.38
C VAL A 140 5.89 -0.34 0.77
N ALA A 141 5.07 0.39 1.53
CA ALA A 141 5.50 1.24 2.63
C ALA A 141 5.24 0.58 3.99
N CYS A 142 6.20 0.66 4.91
CA CYS A 142 6.17 0.04 6.22
C CYS A 142 6.98 0.87 7.22
N GLU A 143 6.40 1.17 8.38
CA GLU A 143 7.07 1.93 9.46
C GLU A 143 8.41 1.31 9.90
N HIS A 144 8.57 -0.02 9.78
CA HIS A 144 9.81 -0.70 10.16
C HIS A 144 11.02 -0.33 9.29
N TYR A 145 10.79 0.22 8.09
CA TYR A 145 11.86 0.71 7.21
C TYR A 145 12.13 2.20 7.36
N GLY A 146 11.53 2.86 8.36
CA GLY A 146 11.68 4.29 8.60
C GLY A 146 10.66 5.17 7.86
N ASP A 147 9.68 4.55 7.20
CA ASP A 147 8.60 5.28 6.54
C ASP A 147 7.70 5.97 7.59
N ASP A 148 7.37 7.25 7.37
CA ASP A 148 6.38 7.95 8.17
C ASP A 148 4.99 7.76 7.55
N LEU A 149 4.19 6.94 8.22
CA LEU A 149 2.83 6.58 7.84
C LEU A 149 1.76 7.24 8.71
N SER A 150 2.13 8.18 9.59
CA SER A 150 1.27 8.79 10.60
C SER A 150 0.07 9.57 10.03
N HIS A 151 0.19 10.03 8.78
CA HIS A 151 -0.86 10.77 8.10
C HIS A 151 -1.66 9.87 7.14
N GLN A 152 -2.97 10.14 7.05
CA GLN A 152 -3.88 9.35 6.22
C GLN A 152 -3.65 9.59 4.72
N ASN A 153 -3.52 10.86 4.30
CA ASN A 153 -3.44 11.24 2.89
C ASN A 153 -2.02 11.64 2.45
N ARG A 154 -1.02 11.45 3.31
CA ARG A 154 0.38 11.76 3.02
C ARG A 154 1.27 10.71 3.67
N LEU A 155 2.40 10.41 3.06
CA LEU A 155 3.44 9.62 3.71
C LEU A 155 4.82 10.13 3.30
N THR A 156 5.81 9.84 4.13
CA THR A 156 7.21 9.98 3.76
C THR A 156 7.81 8.60 3.58
N TYR A 157 8.25 8.28 2.38
CA TYR A 157 8.82 7.00 1.99
C TYR A 157 10.33 7.05 1.96
N THR A 158 10.98 6.06 2.57
CA THR A 158 12.42 5.89 2.57
C THR A 158 12.88 5.15 1.31
N GLY A 159 13.86 5.72 0.61
CA GLY A 159 14.48 5.14 -0.56
C GLY A 159 15.11 3.77 -0.31
N GLN A 160 15.38 3.03 -1.38
CA GLN A 160 16.03 1.72 -1.29
C GLN A 160 17.56 1.82 -1.33
N GLY A 161 18.23 0.84 -0.72
CA GLY A 161 19.69 0.72 -0.71
C GLY A 161 20.32 1.15 0.61
N GLY A 162 21.66 1.19 0.65
CA GLY A 162 22.42 1.54 1.86
C GLY A 162 22.67 0.38 2.83
N PHE A 163 22.06 -0.79 2.59
CA PHE A 163 22.42 -2.06 3.21
C PHE A 163 22.76 -3.06 2.11
N GLU A 164 23.96 -3.67 2.17
CA GLU A 164 24.16 -4.91 1.43
C GLU A 164 23.28 -5.97 2.08
N ALA A 165 22.39 -6.58 1.30
CA ALA A 165 21.69 -7.77 1.74
C ALA A 165 22.73 -8.88 1.91
N GLU A 166 23.22 -9.09 3.13
CA GLU A 166 23.80 -10.39 3.46
C GLU A 166 22.69 -11.41 3.26
N HIS A 167 22.84 -12.24 2.23
CA HIS A 167 22.15 -13.51 2.10
C HIS A 167 22.50 -14.34 3.34
N ILE A 168 21.74 -14.22 4.42
CA ILE A 168 21.82 -15.14 5.55
C ILE A 168 20.91 -16.32 5.24
N GLU A 169 21.33 -17.13 4.27
CA GLU A 169 21.01 -18.55 4.29
C GLU A 169 22.18 -19.26 5.01
N GLY A 170 21.97 -19.56 6.29
CA GLY A 170 22.63 -20.69 6.93
C GLY A 170 24.07 -20.53 7.43
N ARG A 171 24.60 -19.31 7.60
CA ARG A 171 25.83 -19.13 8.40
C ARG A 171 25.59 -18.14 9.52
N GLY A 172 25.63 -18.66 10.75
CA GLY A 172 25.82 -17.85 11.97
C GLY A 172 27.21 -17.22 11.94
N LEU A 173 27.38 -16.20 11.11
CA LEU A 173 28.54 -15.33 11.16
C LEU A 173 28.21 -14.20 12.12
N ALA A 174 29.11 -14.07 13.09
CA ALA A 174 29.01 -13.22 14.25
C ALA A 174 28.54 -11.79 13.93
N LEU A 175 27.85 -11.20 14.90
CA LEU A 175 27.42 -9.79 14.97
C LEU A 175 28.55 -8.75 14.70
N SER A 176 29.79 -9.18 14.50
CA SER A 176 30.99 -8.37 14.32
C SER A 176 31.29 -7.94 12.88
N ASN A 177 30.69 -8.54 11.84
CA ASN A 177 31.01 -8.25 10.44
C ASN A 177 29.89 -7.59 9.62
N ARG A 178 28.87 -7.00 10.26
CA ARG A 178 27.89 -6.19 9.52
C ARG A 178 28.62 -5.03 8.85
N LYS A 179 28.75 -5.08 7.51
CA LYS A 179 29.26 -3.95 6.73
C LYS A 179 28.51 -2.69 7.14
N LYS A 180 29.24 -1.62 7.39
CA LYS A 180 28.66 -0.32 7.74
C LYS A 180 27.66 0.08 6.65
N PRO A 181 26.51 0.67 7.01
CA PRO A 181 25.58 1.21 6.05
C PRO A 181 26.28 2.20 5.13
N GLN A 182 25.94 2.12 3.85
CA GLN A 182 26.45 3.04 2.84
C GLN A 182 25.40 4.10 2.52
N ASP A 183 25.87 5.21 1.99
CA ASP A 183 24.99 6.24 1.46
C ASP A 183 24.16 5.67 0.30
N GLN A 184 22.86 5.95 0.31
CA GLN A 184 21.99 5.58 -0.78
C GLN A 184 22.35 6.36 -2.05
N GLN A 185 22.20 5.69 -3.19
CA GLN A 185 22.44 6.28 -4.50
C GLN A 185 21.12 6.56 -5.23
N LEU A 186 21.10 7.61 -6.05
CA LEU A 186 19.95 7.97 -6.88
C LEU A 186 19.90 7.12 -8.14
N VAL A 187 19.68 5.81 -7.96
CA VAL A 187 19.64 4.80 -9.03
C VAL A 187 18.45 3.87 -8.84
N ARG A 188 18.12 3.07 -9.87
CA ARG A 188 17.05 2.06 -9.81
C ARG A 188 15.72 2.67 -9.31
N GLY A 189 15.14 2.14 -8.24
CA GLY A 189 13.87 2.61 -7.69
C GLY A 189 13.91 4.07 -7.18
N ASN A 190 15.05 4.53 -6.65
CA ASN A 190 15.18 5.91 -6.17
C ASN A 190 15.14 6.90 -7.34
N LEU A 191 15.87 6.58 -8.42
CA LEU A 191 15.82 7.36 -9.65
C LEU A 191 14.42 7.35 -10.27
N ALA A 192 13.77 6.19 -10.24
CA ALA A 192 12.41 6.03 -10.76
C ALA A 192 11.42 6.95 -10.00
N LEU A 193 11.45 6.97 -8.66
CA LEU A 193 10.63 7.89 -7.85
C LEU A 193 10.98 9.37 -8.08
N ALA A 194 12.26 9.70 -8.28
CA ALA A 194 12.65 11.07 -8.63
C ALA A 194 12.09 11.51 -9.99
N HIS A 195 12.02 10.60 -10.96
CA HIS A 195 11.33 10.87 -12.22
C HIS A 195 9.81 11.03 -12.04
N ASN A 196 9.16 10.29 -11.13
CA ASN A 196 7.74 10.50 -10.82
C ASN A 196 7.47 11.92 -10.32
N VAL A 197 8.38 12.54 -9.55
CA VAL A 197 8.28 13.96 -9.15
C VAL A 197 8.26 14.86 -10.38
N LYS A 198 9.23 14.69 -11.28
CA LYS A 198 9.37 15.52 -12.48
C LYS A 198 8.17 15.39 -13.43
N HIS A 199 7.67 14.17 -13.61
CA HIS A 199 6.66 13.85 -14.62
C HIS A 199 5.24 13.74 -14.05
N GLN A 200 5.06 13.94 -12.74
CA GLN A 200 3.77 13.84 -12.04
C GLN A 200 3.04 12.52 -12.34
N ILE A 201 3.80 11.43 -12.36
CA ILE A 201 3.28 10.09 -12.64
C ILE A 201 2.81 9.44 -11.33
N PRO A 202 1.56 8.92 -11.28
CA PRO A 202 1.03 8.33 -10.06
C PRO A 202 1.69 6.99 -9.71
N VAL A 203 1.84 6.75 -8.41
CA VAL A 203 2.41 5.54 -7.82
C VAL A 203 1.34 4.86 -6.95
N ARG A 204 1.17 3.54 -7.09
CA ARG A 204 0.32 2.76 -6.18
C ARG A 204 1.01 2.62 -4.82
N VAL A 205 0.31 2.93 -3.74
CA VAL A 205 0.82 2.71 -2.38
C VAL A 205 0.17 1.48 -1.78
N ILE A 206 0.99 0.56 -1.29
CA ILE A 206 0.57 -0.59 -0.49
C ILE A 206 1.16 -0.42 0.92
N ARG A 207 0.31 -0.23 1.92
CA ARG A 207 0.76 -0.12 3.33
C ARG A 207 0.89 -1.51 3.93
N ALA A 208 2.04 -1.80 4.52
CA ALA A 208 2.34 -3.07 5.18
C ALA A 208 2.31 -2.88 6.71
N TYR A 209 1.54 -3.74 7.37
CA TYR A 209 1.38 -3.77 8.81
C TYR A 209 1.81 -5.12 9.37
N LYS A 210 2.35 -5.12 10.59
CA LYS A 210 2.60 -6.36 11.33
C LYS A 210 1.29 -6.84 11.96
N SER A 211 0.96 -8.09 11.72
CA SER A 211 -0.20 -8.78 12.30
C SER A 211 0.18 -9.41 13.64
N ARG A 212 -0.83 -9.62 14.49
CA ARG A 212 -0.67 -10.21 15.85
C ARG A 212 -0.13 -11.64 15.80
N ASP A 213 -0.42 -12.37 14.73
CA ASP A 213 0.06 -13.73 14.47
C ASP A 213 1.51 -13.78 13.93
N GLY A 214 2.23 -12.65 13.96
CA GLY A 214 3.63 -12.56 13.56
C GLY A 214 3.87 -12.41 12.05
N GLY A 215 2.83 -12.42 11.22
CA GLY A 215 2.99 -12.13 9.79
C GLY A 215 2.69 -10.69 9.40
N SER A 216 2.57 -10.42 8.10
CA SER A 216 2.25 -9.10 7.55
C SER A 216 0.87 -9.06 6.90
N ILE A 217 0.23 -7.90 6.95
CA ILE A 217 -0.96 -7.56 6.17
C ILE A 217 -0.59 -6.40 5.25
N TYR A 218 -0.88 -6.55 3.96
CA TYR A 218 -0.64 -5.53 2.94
C TYR A 218 -1.98 -4.96 2.49
N VAL A 219 -2.16 -3.65 2.57
CA VAL A 219 -3.41 -2.97 2.22
C VAL A 219 -3.14 -2.03 1.04
N TYR A 220 -3.87 -2.19 -0.05
CA TYR A 220 -3.79 -1.23 -1.15
C TYR A 220 -4.47 0.08 -0.74
N ASP A 221 -3.70 1.16 -0.68
CA ASP A 221 -4.15 2.45 -0.14
C ASP A 221 -4.54 3.48 -1.22
N GLY A 222 -4.27 3.15 -2.49
CA GLY A 222 -4.66 3.95 -3.64
C GLY A 222 -3.48 4.51 -4.42
N LEU A 223 -3.76 5.55 -5.22
CA LEU A 223 -2.76 6.27 -6.01
C LEU A 223 -2.29 7.53 -5.31
N TYR A 224 -1.00 7.78 -5.43
CA TYR A 224 -0.29 8.91 -4.86
C TYR A 224 0.57 9.59 -5.91
N LEU A 225 0.73 10.90 -5.81
CA LEU A 225 1.79 11.64 -6.49
C LEU A 225 3.01 11.72 -5.58
N VAL A 226 4.20 11.74 -6.18
CA VAL A 226 5.44 12.03 -5.46
C VAL A 226 5.67 13.53 -5.56
N ASP A 227 5.53 14.23 -4.44
CA ASP A 227 5.55 15.71 -4.42
C ASP A 227 6.98 16.25 -4.55
N LYS A 228 7.90 15.63 -3.81
CA LYS A 228 9.31 16.03 -3.71
C LYS A 228 10.15 14.91 -3.12
N PHE A 229 11.46 15.04 -3.26
CA PHE A 229 12.43 14.18 -2.61
C PHE A 229 13.64 14.98 -2.12
N TRP A 230 14.32 14.47 -1.10
CA TRP A 230 15.53 15.07 -0.54
C TRP A 230 16.40 13.99 0.10
N GLN A 231 17.58 14.36 0.61
CA GLN A 231 18.44 13.47 1.38
C GLN A 231 18.50 13.89 2.84
N GLU A 232 18.53 12.91 3.73
CA GLU A 232 18.76 13.12 5.17
C GLU A 232 19.77 12.10 5.70
N ARG A 233 20.33 12.36 6.88
CA ARG A 233 21.11 11.36 7.60
C ARG A 233 20.17 10.39 8.28
N GLY A 234 20.24 9.11 7.88
CA GLY A 234 19.52 8.03 8.52
C GLY A 234 20.05 7.74 9.94
N PRO A 235 19.37 6.86 10.70
CA PRO A 235 19.72 6.56 12.10
C PRO A 235 21.14 6.03 12.29
N GLN A 236 21.77 5.50 11.24
CA GLN A 236 23.12 4.93 11.27
C GLN A 236 24.16 5.86 10.62
N GLY A 237 23.80 7.12 10.38
CA GLY A 237 24.70 8.18 9.90
C GLY A 237 24.90 8.25 8.39
N ASN A 238 24.41 7.25 7.64
CA ASN A 238 24.43 7.21 6.19
C ASN A 238 23.36 8.12 5.57
N LEU A 239 23.61 8.63 4.38
CA LEU A 239 22.64 9.41 3.61
C LEU A 239 21.55 8.50 3.04
N VAL A 240 20.31 8.93 3.20
CA VAL A 240 19.11 8.20 2.79
C VAL A 240 18.21 9.15 2.00
N PHE A 241 17.63 8.66 0.90
CA PHE A 241 16.66 9.44 0.14
C PHE A 241 15.29 9.35 0.80
N MET A 242 14.63 10.50 0.96
CA MET A 242 13.28 10.61 1.49
C MET A 242 12.36 11.16 0.40
N PHE A 243 11.17 10.58 0.26
CA PHE A 243 10.19 10.95 -0.76
C PHE A 243 8.86 11.28 -0.07
N GLN A 244 8.34 12.49 -0.28
CA GLN A 244 7.01 12.84 0.20
C GLN A 244 5.98 12.47 -0.87
N LEU A 245 4.97 11.68 -0.49
CA LEU A 245 3.89 11.27 -1.37
C LEU A 245 2.55 11.78 -0.83
N SER A 246 1.74 12.37 -1.69
CA SER A 246 0.38 12.82 -1.37
C SER A 246 -0.67 12.04 -2.14
N ARG A 247 -1.72 11.64 -1.43
CA ARG A 247 -2.80 10.82 -1.97
C ARG A 247 -3.60 11.64 -2.97
N MET A 248 -3.89 11.04 -4.12
CA MET A 248 -4.75 11.68 -5.11
C MET A 248 -6.20 11.69 -4.64
N GLU A 249 -6.87 12.84 -4.74
CA GLU A 249 -8.31 12.98 -4.50
C GLU A 249 -9.10 12.67 -5.79
N GLY A 250 -10.29 12.05 -5.68
CA GLY A 250 -11.21 11.85 -6.80
C GLY A 250 -11.15 10.50 -7.54
N GLU A 251 -11.74 10.45 -8.74
CA GLU A 251 -12.00 9.23 -9.55
C GLU A 251 -10.74 8.42 -9.94
N GLY A 252 -9.53 8.94 -9.71
CA GLY A 252 -8.26 8.19 -9.86
C GLY A 252 -8.15 6.96 -8.94
N ASN A 253 -9.05 6.82 -7.97
CA ASN A 253 -9.20 5.65 -7.10
C ASN A 253 -10.29 4.66 -7.57
N GLN A 254 -10.91 4.93 -8.72
CA GLN A 254 -11.87 4.06 -9.41
C GLN A 254 -11.25 3.61 -10.75
N PRO A 255 -11.68 2.48 -11.34
CA PRO A 255 -11.09 2.02 -12.60
C PRO A 255 -11.34 3.04 -13.71
N VAL A 256 -10.26 3.41 -14.42
CA VAL A 256 -10.31 4.35 -15.55
C VAL A 256 -11.29 3.82 -16.59
N ARG A 257 -12.28 4.65 -16.96
CA ARG A 257 -13.17 4.37 -18.09
C ARG A 257 -12.37 4.50 -19.38
N SER A 258 -12.21 3.40 -20.11
CA SER A 258 -11.85 3.40 -21.52
C SER A 258 -13.10 3.53 -22.37
#